data_AF-A0A942HU10-F1
#
_entry.id   AF-A0A942HU10-F1
#
_cell.length_a   1.000
_cell.length_b   1.000
_cell.length_c   1.000
_cell.angle_alpha   90.00
_cell.angle_beta   90.00
_cell.angle_gamma   90.00
#
_symmetry.space_group_name_H-M   'P 1'
#
loop_
_entity.id
_entity.type
_entity.pdbx_description
1 polymer ?
#
loop_
_entity_poly.entity_id
_entity_poly.type
_entity_poly.pdbx_seq_one_letter_code
_entity_poly.pdbx_strand_id
1 'polypeptide(L)'
;MSCVLTLAMDPEAQQRFEDARQKWFPKERNFIPAHLTLFHVLPESEETMHVLSVVSNAVAQFPMRIAEIRSLGRGVAYFLESKQLTELHRYLSANFQDFLTAQDKQKFHPHVVVQNKVAPEVAKATLEVLRSDFAPSFCTAVGLDLWRYVDGHWLPLKRFVFG
;
A
#
# COMPACT_ATOMS: atom_id res chain seq x y z
N MET A 1 6.21 -20.55 -0.08
CA MET A 1 5.14 -19.65 0.42
C MET A 1 5.41 -18.27 -0.14
N SER A 2 4.38 -17.43 -0.34
CA SER A 2 4.53 -16.09 -0.91
C SER A 2 4.25 -15.03 0.13
N CYS A 3 4.95 -13.91 0.01
CA CYS A 3 4.75 -12.73 0.83
C CYS A 3 4.20 -11.57 0.01
N VAL A 4 3.48 -10.68 0.69
CA VAL A 4 3.11 -9.35 0.19
C VAL A 4 3.98 -8.33 0.91
N LEU A 5 4.50 -7.34 0.19
CA LEU A 5 5.20 -6.21 0.76
C LEU A 5 4.35 -4.95 0.65
N THR A 6 4.14 -4.27 1.77
CA THR A 6 3.47 -2.97 1.81
C THR A 6 4.38 -1.92 2.43
N LEU A 7 4.11 -0.66 2.12
CA LEU A 7 4.73 0.46 2.83
C LEU A 7 4.02 0.67 4.18
N ALA A 8 4.79 0.83 5.26
CA ALA A 8 4.27 1.26 6.55
C ALA A 8 4.18 2.79 6.59
N MET A 9 3.01 3.31 6.93
CA MET A 9 2.75 4.74 7.10
C MET A 9 2.72 5.09 8.59
N ASP A 10 2.84 6.38 8.91
CA ASP A 10 2.67 6.86 10.28
C ASP A 10 1.28 6.48 10.85
N PRO A 11 1.15 6.39 12.19
CA PRO A 11 -0.08 5.91 12.82
C PRO A 11 -1.32 6.75 12.50
N GLU A 12 -1.17 8.07 12.32
CA GLU A 12 -2.29 8.97 12.01
C GLU A 12 -2.84 8.67 10.61
N ALA A 13 -1.97 8.57 9.61
CA ALA A 13 -2.35 8.21 8.26
C ALA A 13 -2.94 6.79 8.18
N GLN A 14 -2.33 5.83 8.90
CA GLN A 14 -2.82 4.46 8.97
C GLN A 14 -4.25 4.41 9.52
N GLN A 15 -4.52 5.10 10.64
CA GLN A 15 -5.86 5.16 11.25
C GLN A 15 -6.86 5.83 10.32
N ARG A 16 -6.49 6.96 9.69
CA ARG A 16 -7.36 7.66 8.73
C ARG A 16 -7.83 6.76 7.59
N PHE A 17 -6.93 5.95 7.02
CA PHE A 17 -7.30 5.04 5.95
C PHE A 17 -8.07 3.82 6.44
N GLU A 18 -7.80 3.35 7.66
CA GLU A 18 -8.58 2.29 8.29
C GLU A 18 -10.03 2.73 8.51
N ASP A 19 -10.24 3.92 9.06
CA ASP A 19 -11.58 4.51 9.26
C ASP A 19 -12.33 4.66 7.93
N ALA A 20 -11.62 5.10 6.87
CA ALA A 20 -12.19 5.21 5.54
C ALA A 20 -12.61 3.83 5.00
N ARG A 21 -11.80 2.79 5.19
CA ARG A 21 -12.16 1.42 4.79
C ARG A 21 -13.31 0.86 5.59
N GLN A 22 -13.35 1.07 6.91
CA GLN A 22 -14.48 0.65 7.75
C GLN A 22 -15.79 1.30 7.32
N LYS A 23 -15.73 2.55 6.85
CA LYS A 23 -16.90 3.30 6.36
C LYS A 23 -17.34 2.88 4.96
N TRP A 24 -16.40 2.68 4.03
CA TRP A 24 -16.72 2.59 2.59
C TRP A 24 -16.50 1.23 1.96
N PHE A 25 -15.62 0.39 2.53
CA PHE A 25 -15.33 -0.94 2.01
C PHE A 25 -16.44 -1.92 2.46
N PRO A 26 -16.91 -2.83 1.59
CA PRO A 26 -17.88 -3.86 2.00
C PRO A 26 -17.37 -4.65 3.21
N LYS A 27 -18.15 -4.66 4.30
CA LYS A 27 -17.73 -5.20 5.60
C LYS A 27 -17.35 -6.68 5.52
N GLU A 28 -18.09 -7.44 4.72
CA GLU A 28 -17.87 -8.85 4.44
C GLU A 28 -16.63 -9.15 3.59
N ARG A 29 -15.88 -8.12 3.18
CA ARG A 29 -14.62 -8.23 2.41
C ARG A 29 -13.47 -7.45 3.04
N ASN A 30 -13.71 -6.67 4.09
CA ASN A 30 -12.72 -5.79 4.70
C ASN A 30 -11.94 -6.51 5.81
N PHE A 31 -11.09 -7.46 5.42
CA PHE A 31 -10.28 -8.26 6.34
C PHE A 31 -8.80 -7.88 6.38
N ILE A 32 -8.35 -7.09 5.39
CA ILE A 32 -6.98 -6.64 5.28
C ILE A 32 -6.94 -5.18 5.75
N PRO A 33 -6.02 -4.83 6.68
CA PRO A 33 -5.82 -3.44 7.11
C PRO A 33 -5.60 -2.50 5.92
N ALA A 34 -5.86 -1.21 6.09
CA ALA A 34 -5.45 -0.22 5.10
C ALA A 34 -3.97 -0.36 4.74
N HIS A 35 -3.64 -0.32 3.45
CA HIS A 35 -2.29 -0.58 2.98
C HIS A 35 -1.98 0.14 1.68
N LEU A 36 -0.69 0.40 1.45
CA LEU A 36 -0.10 0.76 0.18
C LEU A 36 0.79 -0.40 -0.26
N THR A 37 0.35 -1.16 -1.25
CA THR A 37 1.11 -2.32 -1.76
C THR A 37 2.31 -1.87 -2.59
N LEU A 38 3.47 -2.47 -2.32
CA LEU A 38 4.67 -2.36 -3.15
C LEU A 38 4.79 -3.58 -4.07
N PHE A 39 4.66 -4.79 -3.52
CA PHE A 39 4.72 -6.04 -4.27
C PHE A 39 3.70 -7.05 -3.75
N HIS A 40 3.05 -7.77 -4.65
CA HIS A 40 2.02 -8.76 -4.34
C HIS A 40 2.59 -10.14 -4.08
N VAL A 41 3.77 -10.44 -4.63
CA VAL A 41 4.44 -11.73 -4.47
C VAL A 41 5.94 -11.51 -4.33
N LEU A 42 6.46 -11.81 -3.14
CA LEU A 42 7.89 -12.01 -2.88
C LEU A 42 8.11 -13.41 -2.30
N PRO A 43 9.30 -14.00 -2.46
CA PRO A 43 9.60 -15.30 -1.87
C PRO A 43 9.76 -15.17 -0.35
N GLU A 44 9.07 -16.00 0.42
CA GLU A 44 9.32 -16.10 1.87
C GLU A 44 10.68 -16.80 2.09
N SER A 45 11.75 -16.01 2.20
CA SER A 45 13.14 -16.47 2.21
C SER A 45 14.04 -15.60 3.09
N GLU A 46 15.14 -16.17 3.57
CA GLU A 46 16.18 -15.43 4.31
C GLU A 46 16.77 -14.29 3.48
N GLU A 47 16.93 -14.49 2.17
CA GLU A 47 17.40 -13.45 1.25
C GLU A 47 16.44 -12.27 1.19
N THR A 48 15.12 -12.51 1.14
CA THR A 48 14.13 -11.43 1.20
C THR A 48 14.20 -10.68 2.52
N MET A 49 14.34 -11.38 3.64
CA MET A 49 14.51 -10.76 4.95
C MET A 49 15.78 -9.89 5.01
N HIS A 50 16.88 -10.39 4.44
CA HIS A 50 18.15 -9.68 4.38
C HIS A 50 18.05 -8.40 3.55
N VAL A 51 17.56 -8.49 2.32
CA VAL A 51 17.39 -7.33 1.42
C VAL A 51 16.52 -6.26 2.08
N LEU A 52 15.37 -6.64 2.65
CA LEU A 52 14.46 -5.69 3.30
C LEU A 52 15.10 -5.04 4.54
N SER A 53 15.89 -5.79 5.31
CA SER A 53 16.63 -5.25 6.45
C SER A 53 17.72 -4.27 6.04
N VAL A 54 18.48 -4.57 4.99
CA VAL A 54 19.54 -3.68 4.48
C VAL A 54 18.92 -2.39 3.97
N VAL A 55 17.85 -2.50 3.17
CA VAL A 55 17.14 -1.34 2.63
C VAL A 55 16.54 -0.48 3.73
N SER A 56 15.86 -1.09 4.71
CA SER A 56 15.21 -0.31 5.76
C SER A 56 16.19 0.47 6.62
N ASN A 57 17.39 -0.08 6.87
CA ASN A 57 18.45 0.62 7.62
C ASN A 57 19.13 1.75 6.83
N ALA A 58 19.02 1.74 5.50
CA ALA A 58 19.64 2.74 4.62
C ALA A 58 18.67 3.87 4.23
N VAL A 59 17.38 3.71 4.50
CA VAL A 59 16.33 4.66 4.12
C VAL A 59 15.85 5.37 5.38
N ALA A 60 16.00 6.69 5.40
CA ALA A 60 15.36 7.54 6.40
C ALA A 60 13.86 7.64 6.17
N GLN A 61 13.09 7.88 7.23
CA GLN A 61 11.67 8.21 7.09
C GLN A 61 11.49 9.44 6.17
N PHE A 62 10.48 9.41 5.31
CA PHE A 62 10.27 10.48 4.33
C PHE A 62 8.80 10.85 4.17
N PRO A 63 8.51 12.13 3.88
CA PRO A 63 7.14 12.59 3.65
C PRO A 63 6.62 12.10 2.29
N MET A 64 5.31 11.92 2.23
CA MET A 64 4.55 11.60 1.03
C MET A 64 3.34 12.50 0.97
N ARG A 65 3.01 12.97 -0.23
CA ARG A 65 1.82 13.79 -0.46
C ARG A 65 0.65 12.89 -0.80
N ILE A 66 -0.43 12.95 -0.02
CA ILE A 66 -1.73 12.40 -0.40
C ILE A 66 -2.34 13.41 -1.39
N ALA A 67 -2.18 13.14 -2.69
CA ALA A 67 -2.33 14.13 -3.73
C ALA A 67 -3.76 14.23 -4.28
N GLU A 68 -4.46 13.10 -4.35
CA GLU A 68 -5.75 13.01 -5.03
C GLU A 68 -6.56 11.77 -4.65
N ILE A 69 -7.85 11.78 -5.01
CA ILE A 69 -8.76 10.64 -4.92
C ILE A 69 -9.31 10.33 -6.30
N ARG A 70 -9.21 9.06 -6.72
CA ARG A 70 -9.70 8.61 -8.03
C ARG A 70 -10.56 7.36 -7.93
N SER A 71 -11.40 7.19 -8.95
CA SER A 71 -12.13 5.93 -9.18
C SER A 71 -11.17 4.84 -9.69
N LEU A 72 -11.40 3.62 -9.25
CA LEU A 72 -10.84 2.38 -9.81
C LEU A 72 -11.86 1.63 -10.68
N GLY A 73 -12.93 2.32 -11.12
CA GLY A 73 -14.07 1.74 -11.82
C GLY A 73 -15.08 1.07 -10.88
N ARG A 74 -14.61 0.15 -10.03
CA ARG A 74 -15.42 -0.57 -9.02
C ARG A 74 -14.98 -0.31 -7.58
N GLY A 75 -14.36 0.84 -7.36
CA GLY A 75 -13.75 1.21 -6.09
C GLY A 75 -13.19 2.62 -6.11
N VAL A 76 -12.64 3.04 -4.98
CA VAL A 76 -12.05 4.36 -4.77
C VAL A 76 -10.73 4.20 -4.02
N ALA A 77 -9.73 4.98 -4.41
CA ALA A 77 -8.43 5.01 -3.77
C ALA A 77 -7.88 6.43 -3.65
N TYR A 78 -7.10 6.64 -2.60
CA TYR A 78 -6.23 7.80 -2.43
C TYR A 78 -4.90 7.52 -3.11
N PHE A 79 -4.43 8.44 -3.93
CA PHE A 79 -3.14 8.32 -4.62
C PHE A 79 -2.10 9.20 -3.93
N LEU A 80 -0.90 8.66 -3.79
CA LEU A 80 0.21 9.29 -3.10
C LEU A 80 1.35 9.59 -4.07
N GLU A 81 2.03 10.70 -3.81
CA GLU A 81 3.18 11.16 -4.57
C GLU A 81 4.38 11.30 -3.64
N SER A 82 5.49 10.66 -4.02
CA SER A 82 6.78 10.85 -3.38
C SER A 82 7.89 10.36 -4.31
N LYS A 83 8.89 11.22 -4.53
CA LYS A 83 10.08 10.88 -5.33
C LYS A 83 10.85 9.75 -4.64
N GLN A 84 11.03 9.85 -3.33
CA GLN A 84 11.68 8.84 -2.50
C GLN A 84 10.95 7.50 -2.54
N LEU A 85 9.61 7.49 -2.51
CA LEU A 85 8.85 6.25 -2.65
C LEU A 85 9.06 5.59 -4.02
N THR A 86 9.09 6.41 -5.08
CA THR A 86 9.34 5.92 -6.45
C THR A 86 10.76 5.36 -6.60
N GLU A 87 11.74 6.01 -5.97
CA GLU A 87 13.13 5.54 -5.89
C GLU A 87 13.26 4.22 -5.14
N LEU A 88 12.63 4.13 -3.96
CA LEU A 88 12.58 2.92 -3.15
C LEU A 88 11.94 1.75 -3.90
N HIS A 89 10.77 1.97 -4.51
CA HIS A 89 10.09 0.92 -5.29
C HIS A 89 10.98 0.42 -6.44
N ARG A 90 11.62 1.32 -7.18
CA ARG A 90 12.54 0.95 -8.27
C ARG A 90 13.76 0.18 -7.76
N TYR A 91 14.35 0.60 -6.65
CA TYR A 91 15.48 -0.13 -6.04
C TYR A 91 15.07 -1.55 -5.65
N LEU A 92 13.96 -1.70 -4.92
CA LEU A 92 13.45 -3.01 -4.53
C LEU A 92 13.07 -3.86 -5.76
N SER A 93 12.49 -3.24 -6.79
CA SER A 93 12.13 -3.93 -8.03
C SER A 93 13.33 -4.57 -8.71
N ALA A 94 14.49 -3.87 -8.71
CA ALA A 94 15.73 -4.41 -9.26
C ALA A 94 16.27 -5.59 -8.44
N ASN A 95 16.15 -5.54 -7.11
CA ASN A 95 16.60 -6.63 -6.23
C ASN A 95 15.72 -7.89 -6.34
N PHE A 96 14.43 -7.72 -6.63
CA PHE A 96 13.47 -8.83 -6.70
C PHE A 96 13.03 -9.20 -8.12
N GLN A 97 13.70 -8.69 -9.15
CA GLN A 97 13.26 -8.73 -10.56
C GLN A 97 12.84 -10.13 -11.07
N ASP A 98 13.53 -11.16 -10.60
CA ASP A 98 13.32 -12.56 -11.01
C ASP A 98 12.06 -13.17 -10.37
N PHE A 99 11.58 -12.59 -9.28
CA PHE A 99 10.40 -13.05 -8.55
C PHE A 99 9.14 -12.23 -8.86
N LEU A 100 9.30 -11.02 -9.39
CA LEU A 100 8.18 -10.12 -9.64
C LEU A 100 7.20 -10.66 -10.68
N THR A 101 5.91 -10.64 -10.32
CA THR A 101 4.82 -11.02 -11.23
C THR A 101 4.64 -9.98 -12.34
N ALA A 102 3.81 -10.32 -13.34
CA ALA A 102 3.40 -9.34 -14.35
C ALA A 102 2.66 -8.13 -13.73
N GLN A 103 1.94 -8.33 -12.62
CA GLN A 103 1.27 -7.25 -11.89
C GLN A 103 2.28 -6.33 -11.20
N ASP A 104 3.31 -6.90 -10.57
CA ASP A 104 4.36 -6.14 -9.89
C ASP A 104 5.25 -5.35 -10.84
N LYS A 105 5.38 -5.82 -12.09
CA LYS A 105 6.14 -5.15 -13.16
C LYS A 105 5.38 -4.00 -13.84
N GLN A 106 4.10 -3.79 -13.50
CA GLN A 106 3.34 -2.66 -14.04
C GLN A 106 3.86 -1.33 -13.53
N LYS A 107 3.46 -0.23 -14.19
CA LYS A 107 3.79 1.11 -13.74
C LYS A 107 3.30 1.31 -12.30
N PHE A 108 4.23 1.65 -11.42
CA PHE A 108 3.92 1.88 -10.03
C PHE A 108 3.13 3.18 -9.85
N HIS A 109 1.92 3.05 -9.31
CA HIS A 109 1.04 4.14 -8.94
C HIS A 109 0.75 4.00 -7.46
N PRO A 110 1.44 4.72 -6.55
CA PRO A 110 1.24 4.56 -5.12
C PRO A 110 -0.19 4.93 -4.73
N HIS A 111 -0.92 4.01 -4.11
CA HIS A 111 -2.30 4.27 -3.70
C HIS A 111 -2.73 3.41 -2.51
N VAL A 112 -3.70 3.92 -1.77
CA VAL A 112 -4.41 3.21 -0.69
C VAL A 112 -5.87 3.05 -1.11
N VAL A 113 -6.32 1.81 -1.26
CA VAL A 113 -7.70 1.49 -1.64
C VAL A 113 -8.60 1.58 -0.41
N VAL A 114 -9.62 2.44 -0.48
CA VAL A 114 -10.62 2.60 0.61
C VAL A 114 -11.96 1.96 0.28
N GLN A 115 -12.19 1.60 -0.97
CA GLN A 115 -13.35 0.83 -1.42
C GLN A 115 -12.99 0.03 -2.68
N ASN A 116 -13.47 -1.21 -2.77
CA ASN A 116 -13.36 -2.01 -3.99
C ASN A 116 -14.50 -3.04 -4.05
N LYS A 117 -14.68 -3.67 -5.21
CA LYS A 117 -15.66 -4.74 -5.48
C LYS A 117 -17.12 -4.30 -5.32
N VAL A 118 -17.42 -3.01 -5.40
CA VAL A 118 -18.79 -2.47 -5.41
C VAL A 118 -19.30 -2.27 -6.84
N ALA A 119 -20.59 -1.96 -7.00
CA ALA A 119 -21.13 -1.50 -8.28
C ALA A 119 -20.53 -0.14 -8.68
N PRO A 120 -20.33 0.15 -9.98
CA PRO A 120 -19.75 1.42 -10.44
C PRO A 120 -20.45 2.67 -9.92
N GLU A 121 -21.77 2.62 -9.77
CA GLU A 121 -22.63 3.72 -9.30
C GLU A 121 -22.37 4.01 -7.81
N VAL A 122 -22.16 2.95 -7.02
CA VAL A 122 -21.76 3.06 -5.61
C VAL A 122 -20.36 3.67 -5.51
N ALA A 123 -19.41 3.21 -6.33
CA ALA A 123 -18.06 3.78 -6.36
C ALA A 123 -18.07 5.27 -6.75
N LYS A 124 -18.91 5.64 -7.71
CA LYS A 124 -19.08 7.04 -8.13
C LYS A 124 -19.64 7.89 -6.99
N ALA A 125 -20.69 7.44 -6.31
CA ALA A 125 -21.26 8.17 -5.17
C ALA A 125 -20.26 8.32 -4.01
N THR A 126 -19.52 7.25 -3.68
CA THR A 126 -18.44 7.32 -2.66
C THR A 126 -17.35 8.30 -3.07
N LEU A 127 -16.95 8.32 -4.35
CA LEU A 127 -15.94 9.26 -4.84
C LEU A 127 -16.40 10.71 -4.74
N GLU A 128 -17.66 11.01 -5.06
CA GLU A 128 -18.23 12.35 -4.95
C GLU A 128 -18.18 12.87 -3.51
N VAL A 129 -18.59 12.04 -2.53
CA VAL A 129 -18.52 12.38 -1.11
C VAL A 129 -17.08 12.56 -0.64
N LEU A 130 -16.17 11.65 -1.02
CA LEU A 130 -14.77 11.77 -0.59
C LEU A 130 -14.08 12.98 -1.20
N ARG A 131 -14.46 13.41 -2.41
CA ARG A 131 -13.89 14.58 -3.08
C ARG A 131 -14.39 15.92 -2.53
N SER A 132 -15.61 16.01 -2.00
CA SER A 132 -16.13 17.27 -1.47
C SER A 132 -15.28 17.82 -0.32
N ASP A 133 -14.74 16.90 0.49
CA ASP A 133 -13.97 17.23 1.69
C ASP A 133 -12.47 17.02 1.50
N PHE A 134 -12.04 16.71 0.26
CA PHE A 134 -10.65 16.39 0.00
C PHE A 134 -9.80 17.66 -0.12
N ALA A 135 -8.85 17.79 0.80
CA ALA A 135 -7.69 18.65 0.65
C ALA A 135 -6.41 17.80 0.60
N PRO A 136 -5.48 18.09 -0.34
CA PRO A 136 -4.17 17.45 -0.32
C PRO A 136 -3.49 17.62 1.04
N SER A 137 -2.92 16.54 1.52
CA SER A 137 -2.30 16.45 2.86
C SER A 137 -1.03 15.62 2.76
N PHE A 138 -0.32 15.46 3.88
CA PHE A 138 0.90 14.69 3.93
C PHE A 138 0.79 13.57 4.96
N CYS A 139 1.54 12.51 4.72
CA CYS A 139 1.86 11.46 5.68
C CYS A 139 3.34 11.10 5.55
N THR A 140 3.84 10.29 6.47
CA THR A 140 5.23 9.85 6.51
C THR A 140 5.31 8.35 6.25
N ALA A 141 6.22 7.96 5.36
CA ALA A 141 6.65 6.59 5.23
C ALA A 141 7.60 6.25 6.38
N VAL A 142 7.25 5.28 7.22
CA VAL A 142 7.99 4.93 8.44
C VAL A 142 8.68 3.57 8.36
N GLY A 143 8.42 2.80 7.31
CA GLY A 143 9.01 1.47 7.13
C GLY A 143 8.35 0.64 6.05
N LEU A 144 8.58 -0.67 6.14
CA LEU A 144 8.00 -1.71 5.29
C LEU A 144 7.33 -2.77 6.17
N ASP A 145 6.18 -3.28 5.72
CA ASP A 145 5.51 -4.41 6.32
C ASP A 145 5.52 -5.60 5.36
N LEU A 146 6.04 -6.71 5.85
CA LEU A 146 6.03 -7.99 5.16
C LEU A 146 4.91 -8.86 5.74
N TRP A 147 4.07 -9.39 4.86
CA TRP A 147 2.93 -10.23 5.21
C TRP A 147 3.09 -11.60 4.57
N ARG A 148 2.79 -12.67 5.30
CA ARG A 148 2.63 -14.00 4.70
C ARG A 148 1.24 -14.09 4.07
N TYR A 149 1.18 -14.52 2.81
CA TYR A 149 -0.07 -14.78 2.11
C TYR A 149 -0.50 -16.24 2.29
N VAL A 150 -1.69 -16.45 2.87
CA VAL A 150 -2.26 -17.78 3.12
C VAL A 150 -3.73 -17.77 2.69
N ASP A 151 -4.07 -18.41 1.57
CA ASP A 151 -5.45 -18.58 1.07
C ASP A 151 -6.30 -17.30 1.07
N GLY A 152 -5.71 -16.17 0.66
CA GLY A 152 -6.38 -14.86 0.64
C GLY A 152 -6.26 -14.03 1.92
N HIS A 153 -5.69 -14.60 2.99
CA HIS A 153 -5.39 -13.90 4.23
C HIS A 153 -3.95 -13.39 4.25
N TRP A 154 -3.75 -12.22 4.88
CA TRP A 154 -2.44 -11.62 5.10
C TRP A 154 -2.12 -11.71 6.59
N LEU A 155 -1.16 -12.56 6.93
CA LEU A 155 -0.69 -12.69 8.30
C LEU A 155 0.56 -11.83 8.48
N PRO A 156 0.64 -11.00 9.52
CA PRO A 156 1.82 -10.17 9.76
C PRO A 156 3.04 -11.08 9.95
N LEU A 157 4.12 -10.81 9.21
CA LEU A 157 5.36 -11.57 9.30
C LEU A 157 6.46 -10.74 9.97
N LYS A 158 6.76 -9.55 9.45
CA LYS A 158 7.78 -8.66 10.01
C LYS A 158 7.57 -7.22 9.57
N ARG A 159 7.80 -6.28 10.49
CA ARG A 159 7.96 -4.85 10.19
C ARG A 159 9.44 -4.49 10.15
N PHE A 160 9.83 -3.72 9.15
CA PHE A 160 11.16 -3.16 8.97
C PHE A 160 11.06 -1.64 9.07
N VAL A 161 11.49 -1.08 10.21
CA VAL A 161 11.43 0.37 10.45
C VAL A 161 12.55 1.07 9.68
N PHE A 162 12.25 2.23 9.10
CA PHE A 162 13.24 3.09 8.46
C PHE A 162 14.14 3.78 9.50
N GLY A 163 15.45 3.71 9.27
CA GLY A 163 16.53 4.10 10.18
C GLY A 163 17.08 5.51 9.96
#